data_AF-A0A958DPL8-F1
#
_entry.id   AF-A0A958DPL8-F1
#
_cell.length_a   1.000
_cell.length_b   1.000
_cell.length_c   1.000
_cell.angle_alpha   90.00
_cell.angle_beta   90.00
_cell.angle_gamma   90.00
#
_symmetry.space_group_name_H-M   'P 1'
#
loop_
_entity.id
_entity.type
_entity.pdbx_description
1 polymer ?
#
loop_
_entity_poly.entity_id
_entity_poly.type
_entity_poly.pdbx_seq_one_letter_code
_entity_poly.pdbx_strand_id
1 'polypeptide(L)'
;MDQSLETLIKDLNCNDGVQRKNAREAIVKTGKPAVPYLVKILSDSNDRVRWEACKALGSIKDPVAAIPLTKALGDKVSEVRWLAAEALITIDSAAIVPVLEALISQIDSHDLRQGAHHVLNALAKKDLLDKATIDVLDKLSNTEPNSSVYLATQTALNAIKKTKK
;
A
#
# COMPACT_ATOMS: atom_id res chain seq x y z
N MET A 1 19.96 -15.17 10.53
CA MET A 1 18.63 -15.20 9.89
C MET A 1 17.72 -15.96 10.83
N ASP A 2 16.59 -15.38 11.22
CA ASP A 2 15.66 -16.00 12.17
C ASP A 2 14.89 -17.13 11.47
N GLN A 3 15.37 -18.36 11.67
CA GLN A 3 14.81 -19.58 11.08
C GLN A 3 13.33 -19.79 11.48
N SER A 4 12.88 -19.17 12.56
CA SER A 4 11.47 -19.14 12.97
C SER A 4 10.62 -18.34 12.00
N LEU A 5 11.08 -17.15 11.59
CA LEU A 5 10.30 -16.26 10.74
C LEU A 5 10.15 -16.81 9.31
N GLU A 6 11.19 -17.45 8.77
CA GLU A 6 11.10 -18.12 7.46
C GLU A 6 10.07 -19.25 7.46
N THR A 7 9.95 -19.97 8.58
CA THR A 7 8.96 -21.04 8.75
C THR A 7 7.55 -20.44 8.78
N LEU A 8 7.34 -19.38 9.56
CA LEU A 8 6.05 -18.69 9.60
C LEU A 8 5.64 -18.12 8.24
N ILE A 9 6.58 -17.58 7.46
CA ILE A 9 6.32 -17.09 6.10
C ILE A 9 5.88 -18.23 5.17
N LYS A 10 6.47 -19.42 5.28
CA LYS A 10 6.02 -20.60 4.51
C LYS A 10 4.60 -21.01 4.90
N ASP A 11 4.28 -20.95 6.19
CA ASP A 11 2.94 -21.27 6.70
C ASP A 11 1.86 -20.30 6.22
N LEU A 12 2.21 -19.12 5.69
CA LEU A 12 1.24 -18.24 5.00
C LEU A 12 0.62 -18.89 3.75
N ASN A 13 1.26 -19.90 3.18
CA ASN A 13 0.75 -20.63 2.01
C ASN A 13 0.00 -21.91 2.37
N CYS A 14 -0.11 -22.28 3.65
CA CYS A 14 -0.74 -23.55 4.01
C CYS A 14 -2.26 -23.54 3.70
N ASN A 15 -2.80 -24.74 3.43
CA ASN A 15 -4.22 -24.92 3.12
C ASN A 15 -5.11 -24.77 4.36
N ASP A 16 -4.57 -25.05 5.55
CA ASP A 16 -5.29 -24.85 6.81
C ASP A 16 -5.42 -23.35 7.11
N GLY A 17 -6.66 -22.85 7.08
CA GLY A 17 -6.98 -21.45 7.35
C GLY A 17 -6.64 -20.99 8.77
N VAL A 18 -6.71 -21.89 9.75
CA VAL A 18 -6.38 -21.60 11.15
C VAL A 18 -4.87 -21.51 11.30
N GLN A 19 -4.11 -22.48 10.78
CA GLN A 19 -2.64 -22.44 10.81
C GLN A 19 -2.11 -21.18 10.12
N ARG A 20 -2.65 -20.85 8.94
CA ARG A 20 -2.27 -19.64 8.19
C ARG A 20 -2.54 -18.36 8.97
N LYS A 21 -3.72 -18.27 9.62
CA LYS A 21 -4.06 -17.14 10.49
C LYS A 21 -3.08 -17.02 11.65
N ASN A 22 -2.78 -18.12 12.32
CA ASN A 22 -1.84 -18.16 13.46
C ASN A 22 -0.43 -17.74 13.03
N ALA A 23 0.01 -18.20 11.86
CA ALA A 23 1.30 -17.80 11.29
C ALA A 23 1.36 -16.28 11.04
N ARG A 24 0.32 -15.70 10.42
CA ARG A 24 0.20 -14.25 10.24
C ARG A 24 0.24 -13.51 11.58
N GLU A 25 -0.51 -13.97 12.57
CA GLU A 25 -0.55 -13.31 13.90
C GLU A 25 0.81 -13.35 14.61
N ALA A 26 1.54 -14.46 14.51
CA ALA A 26 2.90 -14.56 15.01
C ALA A 26 3.86 -13.59 14.29
N ILE A 27 3.78 -13.50 12.96
CA ILE A 27 4.57 -12.53 12.16
C ILE A 27 4.24 -11.09 12.58
N VAL A 28 2.96 -10.75 12.74
CA VAL A 28 2.53 -9.41 13.16
C VAL A 28 3.06 -9.10 14.57
N LYS A 29 3.05 -10.08 15.48
CA LYS A 29 3.62 -9.93 16.83
C LYS A 29 5.13 -9.69 16.81
N THR A 30 5.85 -10.26 15.84
CA THR A 30 7.27 -9.94 15.61
C THR A 30 7.46 -8.46 15.26
N GLY A 31 6.52 -7.86 14.52
CA GLY A 31 6.50 -6.43 14.23
C GLY A 31 7.52 -6.01 13.16
N LYS A 32 8.20 -4.88 13.37
CA LYS A 32 9.11 -4.25 12.39
C LYS A 32 10.17 -5.19 11.79
N PRO A 33 10.82 -6.09 12.56
CA PRO A 33 11.79 -7.04 12.01
C PRO A 33 11.22 -7.97 10.93
N ALA A 34 9.90 -8.20 10.90
CA ALA A 34 9.25 -9.01 9.86
C ALA A 34 9.00 -8.25 8.55
N VAL A 35 9.05 -6.92 8.55
CA VAL A 35 8.71 -6.08 7.39
C VAL A 35 9.53 -6.44 6.14
N PRO A 36 10.88 -6.60 6.20
CA PRO A 36 11.66 -6.97 5.00
C PRO A 36 11.24 -8.30 4.38
N TYR A 37 10.84 -9.27 5.20
CA TYR A 37 10.39 -10.58 4.75
C TYR A 37 9.01 -10.50 4.09
N LEU A 38 8.10 -9.74 4.70
CA LEU A 38 6.76 -9.49 4.15
C LEU A 38 6.82 -8.70 2.84
N VAL A 39 7.69 -7.69 2.75
CA VAL A 39 7.92 -6.91 1.53
C VAL A 39 8.41 -7.79 0.39
N LYS A 40 9.28 -8.77 0.68
CA LYS A 40 9.78 -9.72 -0.33
C LYS A 40 8.64 -10.56 -0.94
N ILE A 41 7.70 -11.01 -0.12
CA ILE A 41 6.61 -11.89 -0.57
C ILE A 41 5.41 -11.14 -1.16
N LEU A 42 5.43 -9.80 -1.22
CA LEU A 42 4.45 -9.02 -1.98
C LEU A 42 4.52 -9.27 -3.49
N SER A 43 5.59 -9.89 -3.99
CA SER A 43 5.74 -10.28 -5.41
C SER A 43 5.68 -11.79 -5.61
N ASP A 44 5.17 -12.54 -4.62
CA ASP A 44 5.06 -14.00 -4.73
C ASP A 44 4.12 -14.42 -5.86
N SER A 45 4.40 -15.56 -6.51
CA SER A 45 3.57 -16.06 -7.61
C SER A 45 2.16 -16.43 -7.14
N ASN A 46 2.04 -16.84 -5.87
CA ASN A 46 0.78 -17.18 -5.23
C ASN A 46 0.08 -15.94 -4.67
N ASP A 47 -1.13 -15.69 -5.14
CA ASP A 47 -1.97 -14.57 -4.73
C ASP A 47 -2.35 -14.61 -3.24
N ARG A 48 -2.55 -15.80 -2.66
CA ARG A 48 -2.79 -15.95 -1.22
C ARG A 48 -1.61 -15.44 -0.39
N VAL A 49 -0.38 -15.73 -0.83
CA VAL A 49 0.82 -15.26 -0.13
C VAL A 49 0.92 -13.74 -0.20
N ARG A 50 0.68 -13.14 -1.38
CA ARG A 50 0.63 -11.68 -1.54
C ARG A 50 -0.47 -11.03 -0.69
N TRP A 51 -1.64 -11.68 -0.63
CA TRP A 51 -2.77 -11.25 0.20
C TRP A 51 -2.41 -11.23 1.69
N GLU A 52 -1.83 -12.32 2.20
CA GLU A 52 -1.40 -12.42 3.60
C GLU A 52 -0.29 -11.41 3.92
N ALA A 53 0.61 -11.15 2.97
CA ALA A 53 1.64 -10.13 3.09
C ALA A 53 1.06 -8.72 3.27
N CYS A 54 0.11 -8.31 2.41
CA CYS A 54 -0.58 -7.03 2.53
C CYS A 54 -1.28 -6.90 3.89
N LYS A 55 -2.00 -7.95 4.31
CA LYS A 55 -2.71 -7.96 5.59
C LYS A 55 -1.77 -7.84 6.79
N ALA A 56 -0.65 -8.55 6.78
CA ALA A 56 0.35 -8.49 7.84
C ALA A 56 1.01 -7.10 7.90
N LEU A 57 1.41 -6.54 6.76
CA LEU A 57 2.02 -5.21 6.67
C LEU A 57 1.08 -4.11 7.17
N GLY A 58 -0.20 -4.16 6.81
CA GLY A 58 -1.22 -3.23 7.33
C GLY A 58 -1.48 -3.40 8.83
N SER A 59 -1.26 -4.60 9.38
CA SER A 59 -1.36 -4.82 10.83
C SER A 59 -0.13 -4.29 11.58
N ILE A 60 1.07 -4.39 10.97
CA ILE A 60 2.33 -3.89 11.54
C ILE A 60 2.43 -2.36 11.44
N LYS A 61 1.87 -1.77 10.37
CA LYS A 61 1.83 -0.31 10.11
C LYS A 61 3.19 0.36 10.07
N ASP A 62 4.23 -0.36 9.63
CA ASP A 62 5.55 0.26 9.45
C ASP A 62 5.55 1.13 8.19
N PRO A 63 5.90 2.43 8.29
CA PRO A 63 6.00 3.33 7.13
C PRO A 63 6.87 2.83 5.98
N VAL A 64 7.90 2.01 6.25
CA VAL A 64 8.79 1.44 5.23
C VAL A 64 8.03 0.55 4.24
N ALA A 65 6.89 -0.01 4.66
CA ALA A 65 6.04 -0.85 3.81
C ALA A 65 5.24 -0.06 2.77
N ALA A 66 5.12 1.27 2.89
CA ALA A 66 4.26 2.07 2.03
C ALA A 66 4.67 1.98 0.54
N ILE A 67 5.96 2.16 0.22
CA ILE A 67 6.44 2.10 -1.18
C ILE A 67 6.21 0.70 -1.81
N PRO A 68 6.53 -0.42 -1.14
CA PRO A 68 6.18 -1.74 -1.65
C PRO A 68 4.68 -1.95 -1.84
N LEU A 69 3.84 -1.48 -0.91
CA LEU A 69 2.40 -1.63 -0.99
C LEU A 69 1.77 -0.82 -2.14
N THR A 70 2.35 0.32 -2.55
CA THR A 70 1.83 1.05 -3.73
C THR A 70 1.99 0.26 -5.02
N LYS A 71 2.98 -0.64 -5.12
CA LYS A 71 3.08 -1.56 -6.26
C LYS A 71 1.94 -2.60 -6.25
N ALA A 72 1.54 -3.07 -5.07
CA ALA A 72 0.44 -4.01 -4.91
C ALA A 72 -0.95 -3.39 -5.21
N LEU A 73 -1.06 -2.07 -5.29
CA LEU A 73 -2.26 -1.42 -5.85
C LEU A 73 -2.49 -1.73 -7.33
N GLY A 74 -1.45 -2.16 -8.06
CA GLY A 74 -1.55 -2.63 -9.44
C GLY A 74 -1.60 -4.15 -9.57
N ASP A 75 -1.84 -4.90 -8.49
CA ASP A 75 -1.87 -6.35 -8.54
C ASP A 75 -2.96 -6.88 -9.49
N LYS A 76 -2.68 -7.98 -10.19
CA LYS A 76 -3.66 -8.62 -11.08
C LYS A 76 -4.93 -9.10 -10.36
N VAL A 77 -4.83 -9.42 -9.07
CA VAL A 77 -5.95 -9.90 -8.24
C VAL A 77 -6.58 -8.74 -7.47
N SER A 78 -7.88 -8.53 -7.66
CA SER A 78 -8.66 -7.45 -7.02
C SER A 78 -8.55 -7.44 -5.50
N GLU A 79 -8.57 -8.61 -4.88
CA GLU A 79 -8.54 -8.80 -3.44
C GLU A 79 -7.18 -8.39 -2.85
N VAL A 80 -6.09 -8.59 -3.60
CA VAL A 80 -4.76 -8.14 -3.22
C VAL A 80 -4.67 -6.62 -3.34
N ARG A 81 -5.20 -6.03 -4.42
CA ARG A 81 -5.28 -4.57 -4.58
C ARG A 81 -6.03 -3.89 -3.44
N TRP A 82 -7.19 -4.46 -3.09
CA TRP A 82 -8.01 -3.97 -1.98
C TRP A 82 -7.22 -3.99 -0.67
N LEU A 83 -6.60 -5.12 -0.32
CA LEU A 83 -5.80 -5.19 0.90
C LEU A 83 -4.58 -4.28 0.89
N ALA A 84 -3.92 -4.09 -0.24
CA ALA A 84 -2.81 -3.16 -0.35
C ALA A 84 -3.27 -1.72 -0.04
N ALA A 85 -4.45 -1.33 -0.54
CA ALA A 85 -5.05 -0.05 -0.25
C ALA A 85 -5.42 0.08 1.24
N GLU A 86 -6.07 -0.93 1.83
CA GLU A 86 -6.38 -0.94 3.26
C GLU A 86 -5.10 -0.86 4.13
N ALA A 87 -4.04 -1.57 3.74
CA ALA A 87 -2.75 -1.50 4.43
C ALA A 87 -2.15 -0.08 4.36
N LEU A 88 -2.17 0.56 3.20
CA LEU A 88 -1.72 1.96 3.05
C LEU A 88 -2.56 2.93 3.90
N ILE A 89 -3.89 2.76 3.96
CA ILE A 89 -4.78 3.57 4.80
C ILE A 89 -4.41 3.41 6.29
N THR A 90 -4.07 2.19 6.72
CA THR A 90 -3.65 1.93 8.10
C THR A 90 -2.26 2.46 8.44
N ILE A 91 -1.36 2.58 7.46
CA ILE A 91 -0.04 3.25 7.58
C ILE A 91 -0.22 4.77 7.68
N ASP A 92 -1.39 5.29 7.31
CA ASP A 92 -1.82 6.68 7.55
C ASP A 92 -1.01 7.68 6.71
N SER A 93 -0.75 8.89 7.22
CA SER A 93 -0.06 10.00 6.54
C SER A 93 1.27 9.62 5.88
N ALA A 94 1.97 8.60 6.39
CA ALA A 94 3.20 8.11 5.79
C ALA A 94 3.00 7.48 4.41
N ALA A 95 1.78 7.06 4.06
CA ALA A 95 1.43 6.52 2.74
C ALA A 95 1.21 7.60 1.66
N ILE A 96 0.97 8.86 2.03
CA ILE A 96 0.58 9.92 1.09
C ILE A 96 1.66 10.12 0.01
N VAL A 97 2.91 10.38 0.42
CA VAL A 97 4.01 10.63 -0.53
C VAL A 97 4.25 9.41 -1.43
N PRO A 98 4.38 8.18 -0.91
CA PRO A 98 4.50 6.98 -1.75
C PRO A 98 3.39 6.80 -2.77
N VAL A 99 2.13 7.08 -2.41
CA VAL A 99 0.98 6.99 -3.34
C VAL A 99 1.09 8.02 -4.45
N LEU A 100 1.46 9.27 -4.12
CA LEU A 100 1.67 10.33 -5.11
C LEU A 100 2.85 9.99 -6.06
N GLU A 101 3.95 9.47 -5.54
CA GLU A 101 5.08 9.05 -6.39
C GLU A 101 4.72 7.88 -7.32
N ALA A 102 3.87 6.95 -6.84
CA ALA A 102 3.37 5.86 -7.65
C ALA A 102 2.45 6.33 -8.79
N LEU A 103 1.60 7.34 -8.53
CA LEU A 103 0.75 7.97 -9.53
C LEU A 103 1.55 8.66 -10.65
N ILE A 104 2.73 9.20 -10.35
CA ILE A 104 3.63 9.77 -11.37
C ILE A 104 4.26 8.66 -12.22
N SER A 105 4.68 7.57 -11.57
CA SER A 105 5.49 6.54 -12.20
C SER A 105 4.67 5.53 -13.02
N GLN A 106 3.39 5.36 -12.69
CA GLN A 106 2.51 4.35 -13.27
C GLN A 106 1.14 4.93 -13.62
N ILE A 107 1.13 6.17 -14.13
CA ILE A 107 -0.12 6.92 -14.32
C ILE A 107 -1.10 6.22 -15.26
N ASP A 108 -0.62 5.42 -16.21
CA ASP A 108 -1.45 4.70 -17.19
C ASP A 108 -2.20 3.51 -16.58
N SER A 109 -1.77 3.01 -15.42
CA SER A 109 -2.42 1.88 -14.76
C SER A 109 -3.77 2.29 -14.16
N HIS A 110 -4.86 1.84 -14.79
CA HIS A 110 -6.22 2.06 -14.29
C HIS A 110 -6.41 1.52 -12.87
N ASP A 111 -5.92 0.31 -12.60
CA ASP A 111 -6.03 -0.33 -11.29
C ASP A 111 -5.29 0.47 -10.21
N LEU A 112 -4.09 0.96 -10.51
CA LEU A 112 -3.32 1.78 -9.57
C LEU A 112 -4.02 3.12 -9.30
N ARG A 113 -4.61 3.76 -10.32
CA ARG A 113 -5.38 5.00 -10.14
C ARG A 113 -6.61 4.77 -9.25
N GLN A 114 -7.35 3.68 -9.46
CA GLN A 114 -8.49 3.32 -8.63
C GLN A 114 -8.08 3.05 -7.18
N GLY A 115 -7.02 2.26 -6.98
CA GLY A 115 -6.46 1.99 -5.65
C GLY A 115 -5.98 3.27 -4.95
N ALA A 116 -5.24 4.12 -5.66
CA ALA A 116 -4.78 5.40 -5.14
C ALA A 116 -5.94 6.35 -4.80
N HIS A 117 -6.99 6.40 -5.63
CA HIS A 117 -8.20 7.16 -5.34
C HIS A 117 -8.86 6.67 -4.05
N HIS A 118 -9.02 5.35 -3.86
CA HIS A 118 -9.56 4.78 -2.62
C HIS A 118 -8.74 5.17 -1.39
N VAL A 119 -7.41 5.02 -1.47
CA VAL A 119 -6.50 5.40 -0.37
C VAL A 119 -6.62 6.89 -0.05
N LEU A 120 -6.46 7.76 -1.03
CA LEU A 120 -6.51 9.21 -0.82
C LEU A 120 -7.89 9.67 -0.31
N ASN A 121 -8.99 9.12 -0.84
CA ASN A 121 -10.33 9.41 -0.35
C ASN A 121 -10.51 9.02 1.12
N ALA A 122 -10.02 7.84 1.51
CA ALA A 122 -10.08 7.40 2.90
C ALA A 122 -9.22 8.28 3.83
N LEU A 123 -8.03 8.69 3.38
CA LEU A 123 -7.17 9.60 4.14
C LEU A 123 -7.74 11.03 4.21
N ALA A 124 -8.47 11.48 3.18
CA ALA A 124 -9.18 12.76 3.17
C ALA A 124 -10.26 12.80 4.27
N LYS A 125 -11.03 11.71 4.41
CA LYS A 125 -12.04 11.56 5.48
C LYS A 125 -11.46 11.55 6.89
N LYS A 126 -10.14 11.39 7.03
CA LYS A 126 -9.40 11.47 8.29
C LYS A 126 -8.70 12.83 8.48
N ASP A 127 -8.98 13.81 7.62
CA ASP A 127 -8.38 15.14 7.61
C ASP A 127 -6.85 15.13 7.48
N LEU A 128 -6.30 14.13 6.77
CA LEU A 128 -4.85 13.95 6.61
C LEU A 128 -4.28 14.58 5.33
N LEU A 129 -5.13 15.03 4.42
CA LEU A 129 -4.71 15.57 3.13
C LEU A 129 -4.65 17.10 3.17
N ASP A 130 -3.59 17.66 2.60
CA ASP A 130 -3.53 19.09 2.33
C ASP A 130 -4.37 19.46 1.09
N LYS A 131 -4.58 20.76 0.89
CA LYS A 131 -5.35 21.28 -0.25
C LYS A 131 -4.80 20.80 -1.61
N ALA A 132 -3.48 20.66 -1.74
CA ALA A 132 -2.87 20.25 -2.99
C ALA A 132 -3.12 18.76 -3.29
N THR A 133 -3.14 17.93 -2.25
CA THR A 133 -3.42 16.49 -2.36
C THR A 133 -4.92 16.23 -2.59
N ILE A 134 -5.80 17.10 -2.07
CA ILE A 134 -7.25 17.06 -2.38
C ILE A 134 -7.48 17.32 -3.88
N ASP A 135 -6.76 18.24 -4.52
CA ASP A 135 -6.88 18.46 -5.97
C ASP A 135 -6.51 17.19 -6.77
N VAL A 136 -5.50 16.42 -6.31
CA VAL A 136 -5.16 15.12 -6.91
C VAL A 136 -6.35 14.15 -6.81
N LEU A 137 -6.99 14.08 -5.64
CA LEU A 137 -8.17 13.24 -5.43
C LEU A 137 -9.33 13.62 -6.37
N ASP A 138 -9.57 14.92 -6.55
CA ASP A 138 -10.59 15.43 -7.49
C ASP A 138 -10.24 15.06 -8.94
N LYS A 139 -8.97 15.17 -9.35
CA LYS A 139 -8.54 14.77 -10.71
C LYS A 139 -8.68 13.26 -10.94
N LEU A 140 -8.41 12.43 -9.94
CA LEU A 140 -8.57 10.98 -10.03
C LEU A 140 -10.04 10.56 -10.24
N SER A 141 -11.00 11.40 -9.87
CA SER A 141 -12.44 11.14 -10.04
C SER A 141 -12.92 11.35 -11.48
N ASN A 142 -12.12 11.99 -12.35
CA ASN A 142 -12.47 12.29 -13.73
C ASN A 142 -11.97 11.21 -14.71
N THR A 143 -12.69 10.98 -15.81
CA THR A 143 -12.53 9.81 -16.71
C THR A 143 -11.34 9.84 -17.68
N GLU A 144 -10.62 10.96 -17.82
CA GLU A 144 -9.41 11.06 -18.67
C GLU A 144 -8.23 11.65 -17.89
N PRO A 145 -7.48 10.83 -17.12
CA PRO A 145 -6.69 11.35 -16.00
C PRO A 145 -5.21 11.62 -16.29
N ASN A 146 -4.68 11.38 -17.49
CA ASN A 146 -3.23 11.23 -17.63
C ASN A 146 -2.42 12.51 -17.39
N SER A 147 -2.73 13.63 -18.05
CA SER A 147 -1.92 14.85 -17.86
C SER A 147 -2.34 15.67 -16.63
N SER A 148 -3.63 15.68 -16.30
CA SER A 148 -4.17 16.47 -15.17
C SER A 148 -3.77 15.88 -13.82
N VAL A 149 -3.86 14.56 -13.64
CA VAL A 149 -3.41 13.89 -12.42
C VAL A 149 -1.91 14.05 -12.25
N TYR A 150 -1.12 13.94 -13.32
CA TYR A 150 0.33 14.14 -13.26
C TYR A 150 0.71 15.52 -12.71
N LEU A 151 0.15 16.58 -13.29
CA LEU A 151 0.45 17.96 -12.89
C LEU A 151 0.00 18.25 -11.45
N ALA A 152 -1.20 17.80 -11.08
CA ALA A 152 -1.70 17.92 -9.71
C ALA A 152 -0.79 17.19 -8.73
N THR A 153 -0.34 15.99 -9.08
CA THR A 153 0.54 15.15 -8.23
C THR A 153 1.91 15.80 -8.04
N GLN A 154 2.52 16.35 -9.11
CA GLN A 154 3.76 17.12 -9.00
C GLN A 154 3.60 18.36 -8.10
N THR A 155 2.47 19.04 -8.23
CA THR A 155 2.15 20.22 -7.41
C THR A 155 2.04 19.84 -5.94
N ALA A 156 1.31 18.77 -5.61
CA ALA A 156 1.18 18.24 -4.26
C ALA A 156 2.54 17.83 -3.66
N LEU A 157 3.36 17.08 -4.40
CA LEU A 157 4.70 16.70 -3.93
C LEU A 157 5.60 17.92 -3.67
N ASN A 158 5.53 18.95 -4.52
CA ASN A 158 6.30 20.18 -4.32
C ASN A 158 5.80 20.98 -3.11
N ALA A 159 4.49 21.01 -2.85
CA ALA A 159 3.93 21.63 -1.66
C ALA A 159 4.41 20.93 -0.38
N ILE A 160 4.33 19.60 -0.32
CA ILE A 160 4.79 18.78 0.81
C ILE A 160 6.31 18.97 1.06
N LYS A 161 7.11 19.09 0.01
CA LYS A 161 8.55 19.36 0.14
C LYS A 161 8.86 20.74 0.72
N LYS A 162 8.02 21.73 0.43
CA LYS A 162 8.19 23.11 0.94
C LYS A 162 7.81 23.22 2.42
N THR A 163 6.85 22.45 2.91
CA THR A 163 6.42 22.48 4.32
C THR A 163 7.37 21.74 5.28
N LYS A 164 8.23 20.87 4.74
CA LYS A 164 9.24 20.11 5.52
C LYS A 164 10.61 20.80 5.59
N LYS A 165 10.79 21.95 4.95
CA LYS A 165 11.97 22.82 5.07
C LYS A 165 11.72 23.88 6.12
#